data_AF-A0A7S0M2A4-F1
#
_entry.id   AF-A0A7S0M2A4-F1
#
_cell.length_a   1.000
_cell.length_b   1.000
_cell.length_c   1.000
_cell.angle_alpha   90.00
_cell.angle_beta   90.00
_cell.angle_gamma   90.00
#
_symmetry.space_group_name_H-M   'P 1'
#
loop_
_entity.id
_entity.type
_entity.pdbx_description
1 polymer ?
#
loop_
_entity_poly.entity_id
_entity_poly.type
_entity_poly.pdbx_seq_one_letter_code
_entity_poly.pdbx_strand_id
1 'polypeptide(L)'
;MKPMASRNKSNRPGKAVAPSPSTSDDSGEEQERNSFLRKLSVLEESIADLSSQHAETRQRGLSNLQHHLRTDVLLSQVQKNLDEIFDALFSCFHKGNVENKISVLVSLNLVVMTLGNHACNEFFNRLPVLLEQLKTGGSDVVRSSVAETIAIGVFASSPLPTEVAANMHKLARHFCQAEENSAVKVSALKGWGLLASLLPANLLLTPKLMAMMQTFKLLLNDQDLDVKIAAAENIAIMYEARWRQEDRSKRSG
;
A
#
# COMPACT_ATOMS: atom_id res chain seq x y z
N MET A 1 49.39 83.56 2.67
CA MET A 1 49.30 84.13 4.04
C MET A 1 48.01 83.63 4.68
N LYS A 2 48.08 83.11 5.91
CA LYS A 2 46.96 82.78 6.84
C LYS A 2 46.23 84.07 7.28
N PRO A 3 44.97 84.07 7.84
CA PRO A 3 44.50 83.36 9.07
C PRO A 3 43.07 82.73 8.98
N MET A 4 42.63 81.72 9.78
CA MET A 4 42.17 81.67 11.21
C MET A 4 41.00 82.65 11.53
N ALA A 5 39.89 82.37 12.24
CA ALA A 5 39.33 81.29 13.10
C ALA A 5 37.78 81.53 13.24
N SER A 6 36.87 80.60 13.60
CA SER A 6 36.41 80.23 14.98
C SER A 6 35.04 79.50 14.87
N ARG A 7 34.84 78.24 15.34
CA ARG A 7 34.12 77.75 16.57
C ARG A 7 32.65 78.24 16.73
N ASN A 8 31.62 77.47 17.13
CA ASN A 8 31.52 76.28 18.00
C ASN A 8 30.07 75.67 18.01
N LYS A 9 29.96 74.33 17.98
CA LYS A 9 29.05 73.35 18.66
C LYS A 9 27.56 73.67 18.96
N SER A 10 26.67 72.72 18.62
CA SER A 10 26.07 71.80 19.62
C SER A 10 25.44 70.57 18.96
N ASN A 11 25.63 69.41 19.60
CA ASN A 11 25.30 68.06 19.15
C ASN A 11 24.21 67.51 20.10
N ARG A 12 23.11 66.94 19.58
CA ARG A 12 22.20 66.08 20.35
C ARG A 12 21.82 64.85 19.52
N PRO A 13 21.73 63.66 20.15
CA PRO A 13 21.84 62.37 19.47
C PRO A 13 20.51 61.90 18.87
N GLY A 14 20.65 61.13 17.78
CA GLY A 14 19.55 60.47 17.08
C GLY A 14 18.83 59.45 17.95
N LYS A 15 17.50 59.46 17.86
CA LYS A 15 16.63 58.43 18.41
C LYS A 15 16.57 57.31 17.37
N ALA A 16 17.22 56.19 17.67
CA ALA A 16 17.14 54.97 16.88
C ALA A 16 15.68 54.50 16.85
N VAL A 17 15.12 54.37 15.65
CA VAL A 17 13.90 53.60 15.41
C VAL A 17 14.32 52.14 15.50
N ALA A 18 13.91 51.46 16.56
CA ALA A 18 14.06 50.00 16.64
C ALA A 18 13.22 49.37 15.51
N PRO A 19 13.74 48.37 14.79
CA PRO A 19 12.91 47.60 13.88
C PRO A 19 11.85 46.88 14.72
N SER A 20 10.58 47.14 14.42
CA SER A 20 9.47 46.33 14.92
C SER A 20 9.73 44.86 14.56
N PRO A 21 9.52 43.89 15.47
CA PRO A 21 9.61 42.49 15.10
C PRO A 21 8.48 42.20 14.11
N SER A 22 8.85 41.63 12.97
CA SER A 22 7.94 41.16 11.93
C SER A 22 6.98 40.12 12.50
N THR A 23 5.74 40.51 12.74
CA THR A 23 4.63 39.66 13.22
C THR A 23 4.03 38.78 12.11
N SER A 24 4.79 38.44 11.07
CA SER A 24 4.27 37.77 9.86
C SER A 24 4.53 36.26 9.81
N ASP A 25 5.39 35.71 10.68
CA ASP A 25 5.73 34.27 10.64
C ASP A 25 4.94 33.41 11.65
N ASP A 26 4.38 34.00 12.71
CA ASP A 26 3.72 33.26 13.82
C ASP A 26 2.34 32.68 13.43
N SER A 27 1.60 33.35 12.54
CA SER A 27 0.26 32.91 12.12
C SER A 27 0.28 31.67 11.21
N GLY A 28 1.38 31.45 10.48
CA GLY A 28 1.53 30.29 9.59
C GLY A 28 1.78 29.00 10.37
N GLU A 29 2.67 29.06 11.36
CA GLU A 29 2.99 27.91 12.22
C GLU A 29 1.77 27.46 13.06
N GLU A 30 0.99 28.41 13.56
CA GLU A 30 -0.24 28.09 14.31
C GLU A 30 -1.31 27.44 13.41
N GLN A 31 -1.44 27.90 12.16
CA GLN A 31 -2.38 27.33 11.19
C GLN A 31 -1.97 25.90 10.78
N GLU A 32 -0.69 25.66 10.52
CA GLU A 32 -0.16 24.32 10.21
C GLU A 32 -0.34 23.35 11.38
N ARG A 33 -0.04 23.81 12.60
CA ARG A 33 -0.27 23.02 13.82
C ARG A 33 -1.73 22.68 14.02
N ASN A 34 -2.65 23.63 13.83
CA ASN A 34 -4.09 23.38 13.95
C ASN A 34 -4.59 22.40 12.88
N SER A 35 -4.07 22.52 11.65
CA SER A 35 -4.35 21.56 10.57
C SER A 35 -3.87 20.15 10.92
N PHE A 36 -2.65 20.03 11.45
CA PHE A 36 -2.10 18.75 11.91
C PHE A 36 -2.95 18.12 13.03
N LEU A 37 -3.31 18.88 14.06
CA LEU A 37 -4.12 18.39 15.18
C LEU A 37 -5.51 17.93 14.74
N ARG A 38 -6.13 18.65 13.80
CA ARG A 38 -7.40 18.23 13.21
C ARG A 38 -7.26 16.90 12.46
N LYS A 39 -6.21 16.77 11.64
CA LYS A 39 -5.92 15.52 10.90
C LYS A 39 -5.67 14.34 11.83
N LEU A 40 -4.94 14.56 12.92
CA LEU A 40 -4.68 13.55 13.95
C LEU A 40 -5.97 13.10 14.63
N SER A 41 -6.81 14.05 15.06
CA SER A 41 -8.10 13.73 15.69
C SER A 41 -9.01 12.91 14.78
N VAL A 42 -9.05 13.23 13.47
CA VAL A 42 -9.83 12.46 12.49
C VAL A 42 -9.29 11.04 12.34
N LEU A 43 -7.96 10.86 12.34
CA LEU A 43 -7.35 9.52 12.28
C LEU A 43 -7.71 8.69 13.51
N GLU A 44 -7.57 9.26 14.71
CA GLU A 44 -7.90 8.59 15.99
C GLU A 44 -9.38 8.21 16.06
N GLU A 45 -10.28 9.13 15.69
CA GLU A 45 -11.73 8.84 15.62
C GLU A 45 -12.04 7.74 14.60
N SER A 46 -11.37 7.76 13.44
CA SER A 46 -11.56 6.73 12.41
C SER A 46 -11.17 5.35 12.92
N ILE A 47 -10.04 5.24 13.64
CA ILE A 47 -9.57 3.98 14.23
C ILE A 47 -10.55 3.49 15.31
N ALA A 48 -11.02 4.39 16.18
CA ALA A 48 -12.01 4.06 17.20
C ALA A 48 -13.33 3.55 16.58
N ASP A 49 -13.82 4.21 15.53
CA ASP A 49 -15.05 3.85 14.82
C ASP A 49 -15.00 2.43 14.22
N LEU A 50 -13.82 1.94 13.80
CA LEU A 50 -13.65 0.56 13.28
C LEU A 50 -14.00 -0.51 14.32
N SER A 51 -13.84 -0.22 15.60
CA SER A 51 -14.13 -1.13 16.71
C SER A 51 -15.59 -1.06 17.18
N SER A 52 -16.41 -0.20 16.58
CA SER A 52 -17.81 -0.02 16.96
C SER A 52 -18.66 -1.28 16.76
N GLN A 53 -19.65 -1.46 17.64
CA GLN A 53 -20.66 -2.51 17.51
C GLN A 53 -21.60 -2.25 16.32
N HIS A 54 -21.78 -0.98 15.94
CA HIS A 54 -22.70 -0.59 14.87
C HIS A 54 -22.02 -0.63 13.50
N ALA A 55 -22.65 -1.32 12.54
CA ALA A 55 -22.09 -1.51 11.19
C ALA A 55 -21.90 -0.19 10.43
N GLU A 56 -22.83 0.75 10.58
CA GLU A 56 -22.76 2.08 9.94
C GLU A 56 -21.55 2.87 10.47
N THR A 57 -21.31 2.84 11.77
CA THR A 57 -20.13 3.48 12.40
C THR A 57 -18.84 2.87 11.88
N ARG A 58 -18.75 1.53 11.78
CA ARG A 58 -17.57 0.88 11.19
C ARG A 58 -17.35 1.28 9.74
N GLN A 59 -18.41 1.33 8.93
CA GLN A 59 -18.32 1.73 7.53
C GLN A 59 -17.87 3.19 7.36
N ARG A 60 -18.35 4.08 8.24
CA ARG A 60 -17.87 5.47 8.32
C ARG A 60 -16.40 5.52 8.69
N GLY A 61 -15.97 4.80 9.73
CA GLY A 61 -14.57 4.71 10.13
C GLY A 61 -13.66 4.23 8.99
N LEU A 62 -14.07 3.18 8.25
CA LEU A 62 -13.35 2.70 7.08
C LEU A 62 -13.24 3.77 6.00
N SER A 63 -14.34 4.46 5.69
CA SER A 63 -14.37 5.50 4.65
C SER A 63 -13.47 6.68 5.00
N ASN A 64 -13.49 7.11 6.27
CA ASN A 64 -12.63 8.19 6.77
C ASN A 64 -11.16 7.79 6.76
N LEU A 65 -10.83 6.56 7.21
CA LEU A 65 -9.47 6.03 7.15
C LEU A 65 -8.95 5.98 5.70
N GLN A 66 -9.75 5.48 4.76
CA GLN A 66 -9.37 5.44 3.34
C GLN A 66 -9.16 6.84 2.76
N HIS A 67 -10.02 7.79 3.11
CA HIS A 67 -9.86 9.18 2.69
C HIS A 67 -8.57 9.79 3.22
N HIS A 68 -8.29 9.59 4.51
CA HIS A 68 -7.07 10.07 5.16
C HIS A 68 -5.81 9.49 4.50
N LEU A 69 -5.78 8.18 4.25
CA LEU A 69 -4.66 7.49 3.61
C LEU A 69 -4.45 7.90 2.14
N ARG A 70 -5.44 8.49 1.47
CA ARG A 70 -5.34 8.95 0.07
C ARG A 70 -4.95 10.42 -0.08
N THR A 71 -5.25 11.26 0.91
CA THR A 71 -5.21 12.72 0.74
C THR A 71 -4.24 13.42 1.66
N ASP A 72 -4.09 12.97 2.91
CA ASP A 72 -3.46 13.74 3.97
C ASP A 72 -2.74 12.83 4.98
N VAL A 73 -1.85 11.97 4.48
CA VAL A 73 -1.23 10.91 5.26
C VAL A 73 -0.31 11.44 6.37
N LEU A 74 -0.71 11.24 7.63
CA LEU A 74 0.18 11.41 8.78
C LEU A 74 1.03 10.15 9.00
N LEU A 75 2.02 9.92 8.13
CA LEU A 75 2.81 8.68 8.08
C LEU A 75 3.31 8.20 9.47
N SER A 76 3.87 9.12 10.26
CA SER A 76 4.38 8.80 11.59
C SER A 76 3.29 8.34 12.56
N GLN A 77 2.07 8.85 12.44
CA GLN A 77 0.94 8.49 13.28
C GLN A 77 0.29 7.19 12.83
N VAL A 78 0.19 6.96 11.52
CA VAL A 78 -0.27 5.67 10.97
C VAL A 78 0.70 4.56 11.38
N GLN A 79 2.01 4.81 11.31
CA GLN A 79 3.02 3.86 11.76
C GLN A 79 2.97 3.62 13.28
N LYS A 80 2.77 4.66 14.09
CA LYS A 80 2.67 4.55 15.55
C LYS A 80 1.48 3.69 16.00
N ASN A 81 0.35 3.80 15.29
CA ASN A 81 -0.88 3.08 15.61
C ASN A 81 -1.07 1.82 14.74
N LEU A 82 0.00 1.30 14.13
CA LEU A 82 -0.08 0.24 13.13
C LEU A 82 -0.79 -1.03 13.66
N ASP A 83 -0.38 -1.50 14.85
CA ASP A 83 -0.94 -2.70 15.46
C ASP A 83 -2.44 -2.53 15.73
N GLU A 84 -2.83 -1.37 16.28
CA GLU A 84 -4.23 -1.04 16.55
C GLU A 84 -5.07 -0.95 15.26
N ILE A 85 -4.52 -0.35 14.20
CA ILE A 85 -5.17 -0.29 12.89
C ILE A 85 -5.40 -1.70 12.36
N PHE A 86 -4.39 -2.58 12.40
CA PHE A 86 -4.53 -3.96 11.93
C PHE A 86 -5.54 -4.75 12.77
N ASP A 87 -5.49 -4.64 14.09
CA ASP A 87 -6.45 -5.31 14.97
C ASP A 87 -7.88 -4.85 14.72
N ALA A 88 -8.10 -3.54 14.57
CA ALA A 88 -9.40 -2.97 14.29
C ALA A 88 -9.93 -3.40 12.90
N LEU A 89 -9.06 -3.38 11.87
CA LEU A 89 -9.41 -3.82 10.52
C LEU A 89 -9.78 -5.31 10.51
N PHE A 90 -8.98 -6.19 11.12
CA PHE A 90 -9.29 -7.61 11.16
C PHE A 90 -10.51 -7.92 12.05
N SER A 91 -10.72 -7.20 13.15
CA SER A 91 -11.98 -7.28 13.93
C SER A 91 -13.19 -6.93 13.05
N CYS A 92 -13.11 -5.87 12.27
CA CYS A 92 -14.16 -5.47 11.32
C CYS A 92 -14.31 -6.50 10.18
N PHE A 93 -13.21 -7.08 9.70
CA PHE A 93 -13.23 -8.12 8.66
C PHE A 93 -14.04 -9.33 9.10
N HIS A 94 -13.83 -9.83 10.32
CA HIS A 94 -14.53 -11.01 10.83
C HIS A 94 -16.02 -10.77 11.04
N LYS A 95 -16.40 -9.57 11.51
CA LYS A 95 -17.80 -9.21 11.82
C LYS A 95 -18.58 -8.68 10.63
N GLY A 96 -17.88 -8.23 9.58
CA GLY A 96 -18.46 -7.49 8.46
C GLY A 96 -19.28 -8.35 7.51
N ASN A 97 -20.29 -7.73 6.89
CA ASN A 97 -20.91 -8.24 5.68
C ASN A 97 -19.95 -8.14 4.47
N VAL A 98 -20.39 -8.56 3.28
CA VAL A 98 -19.56 -8.51 2.06
C VAL A 98 -19.00 -7.11 1.80
N GLU A 99 -19.84 -6.07 1.88
CA GLU A 99 -19.42 -4.67 1.64
C GLU A 99 -18.37 -4.20 2.66
N ASN A 100 -18.59 -4.43 3.95
CA ASN A 100 -17.62 -4.11 4.99
C ASN A 100 -16.30 -4.85 4.76
N LYS A 101 -16.34 -6.15 4.40
CA LYS A 101 -15.13 -6.93 4.13
C LYS A 101 -14.34 -6.36 2.97
N ILE A 102 -14.98 -5.98 1.87
CA ILE A 102 -14.33 -5.33 0.73
C ILE A 102 -13.71 -4.00 1.16
N SER A 103 -14.46 -3.18 1.91
CA SER A 103 -13.96 -1.90 2.42
C SER A 103 -12.75 -2.06 3.35
N VAL A 104 -12.74 -3.10 4.21
CA VAL A 104 -11.57 -3.46 5.01
C VAL A 104 -10.36 -3.82 4.15
N LEU A 105 -10.54 -4.64 3.10
CA LEU A 105 -9.46 -5.06 2.20
C LEU A 105 -8.87 -3.85 1.45
N VAL A 106 -9.71 -2.90 1.03
CA VAL A 106 -9.25 -1.62 0.46
C VAL A 106 -8.43 -0.83 1.47
N SER A 107 -8.88 -0.72 2.72
CA SER A 107 -8.12 -0.04 3.78
C SER A 107 -6.78 -0.74 4.05
N LEU A 108 -6.76 -2.07 4.11
CA LEU A 108 -5.52 -2.85 4.27
C LEU A 108 -4.53 -2.56 3.13
N ASN A 109 -5.00 -2.57 1.87
CA ASN A 109 -4.18 -2.24 0.71
C ASN A 109 -3.57 -0.84 0.82
N LEU A 110 -4.36 0.16 1.25
CA LEU A 110 -3.85 1.50 1.45
C LEU A 110 -2.79 1.56 2.55
N VAL A 111 -3.01 0.89 3.70
CA VAL A 111 -2.05 0.87 4.80
C VAL A 111 -0.73 0.24 4.37
N VAL A 112 -0.75 -0.94 3.75
CA VAL A 112 0.49 -1.62 3.32
C VAL A 112 1.22 -0.86 2.22
N MET A 113 0.50 -0.23 1.28
CA MET A 113 1.13 0.61 0.26
C MET A 113 1.72 1.90 0.85
N THR A 114 1.06 2.46 1.87
CA THR A 114 1.50 3.69 2.54
C THR A 114 2.77 3.47 3.36
N LEU A 115 2.85 2.34 4.06
CA LEU A 115 3.92 2.05 5.01
C LEU A 115 5.03 1.15 4.44
N GLY A 116 4.75 0.42 3.36
CA GLY A 116 5.66 -0.54 2.75
C GLY A 116 6.18 -1.54 3.80
N ASN A 117 7.51 -1.63 3.91
CA ASN A 117 8.17 -2.55 4.84
C ASN A 117 7.82 -2.32 6.32
N HIS A 118 7.39 -1.11 6.71
CA HIS A 118 6.96 -0.88 8.09
C HIS A 118 5.69 -1.67 8.46
N ALA A 119 4.86 -2.05 7.48
CA ALA A 119 3.68 -2.88 7.69
C ALA A 119 3.94 -4.39 7.53
N CYS A 120 5.17 -4.80 7.19
CA CYS A 120 5.49 -6.18 6.82
C CYS A 120 5.13 -7.17 7.93
N ASN A 121 5.59 -6.94 9.16
CA ASN A 121 5.34 -7.86 10.28
C ASN A 121 3.85 -8.05 10.54
N GLU A 122 3.09 -6.95 10.66
CA GLU A 122 1.66 -7.03 10.94
C GLU A 122 0.87 -7.67 9.79
N PHE A 123 1.24 -7.37 8.54
CA PHE A 123 0.65 -8.01 7.39
C PHE A 123 0.89 -9.52 7.37
N PHE A 124 2.14 -9.98 7.55
CA PHE A 124 2.47 -11.40 7.54
C PHE A 124 1.93 -12.15 8.75
N ASN A 125 1.80 -11.50 9.92
CA ASN A 125 1.15 -12.05 11.10
C ASN A 125 -0.34 -12.37 10.84
N ARG A 126 -1.03 -11.56 10.01
CA ARG A 126 -2.45 -11.74 9.69
C ARG A 126 -2.70 -12.44 8.35
N LEU A 127 -1.68 -12.63 7.51
CA LEU A 127 -1.77 -13.32 6.23
C LEU A 127 -2.46 -14.71 6.30
N PRO A 128 -2.28 -15.54 7.34
CA PRO A 128 -3.01 -16.81 7.47
C PRO A 128 -4.53 -16.65 7.45
N VAL A 129 -5.07 -15.57 8.03
CA VAL A 129 -6.52 -15.29 8.03
C VAL A 129 -7.01 -15.00 6.61
N LEU A 130 -6.24 -14.22 5.84
CA LEU A 130 -6.56 -13.92 4.45
C LEU A 130 -6.49 -15.18 3.58
N LEU A 131 -5.47 -16.02 3.78
CA LEU A 131 -5.32 -17.28 3.05
C LEU A 131 -6.48 -18.24 3.33
N GLU A 132 -6.94 -18.32 4.57
CA GLU A 132 -8.12 -19.12 4.91
C GLU A 132 -9.37 -18.54 4.25
N GLN A 133 -9.59 -17.23 4.30
CA GLN A 133 -10.73 -16.58 3.64
C GLN A 133 -10.73 -16.79 2.12
N LEU A 134 -9.56 -16.79 1.47
CA LEU A 134 -9.45 -17.09 0.04
C LEU A 134 -9.86 -18.54 -0.28
N LYS A 135 -9.52 -19.47 0.61
CA LYS A 135 -9.77 -20.91 0.45
C LYS A 135 -11.22 -21.29 0.74
N THR A 136 -11.81 -20.81 1.83
CA THR A 136 -13.09 -21.29 2.37
C THR A 136 -14.17 -20.21 2.48
N GLY A 137 -13.88 -18.97 2.07
CA GLY A 137 -14.85 -17.88 2.09
C GLY A 137 -16.10 -18.18 1.26
N GLY A 138 -17.28 -17.76 1.73
CA GLY A 138 -18.54 -18.03 1.04
C GLY A 138 -18.89 -17.10 -0.13
N SER A 139 -18.14 -16.01 -0.35
CA SER A 139 -18.43 -15.02 -1.40
C SER A 139 -17.23 -14.86 -2.32
N ASP A 140 -17.42 -15.16 -3.60
CA ASP A 140 -16.36 -15.07 -4.62
C ASP A 140 -15.84 -13.65 -4.81
N VAL A 141 -16.69 -12.64 -4.65
CA VAL A 141 -16.27 -11.23 -4.68
C VAL A 141 -15.28 -10.92 -3.55
N VAL A 142 -15.57 -11.41 -2.34
CA VAL A 142 -14.64 -11.26 -1.21
C VAL A 142 -13.36 -12.04 -1.47
N ARG A 143 -13.45 -13.29 -1.94
CA ARG A 143 -12.27 -14.13 -2.24
C ARG A 143 -11.37 -13.51 -3.30
N SER A 144 -11.94 -12.97 -4.38
CA SER A 144 -11.23 -12.24 -5.43
C SER A 144 -10.48 -11.03 -4.85
N SER A 145 -11.16 -10.20 -4.05
CA SER A 145 -10.52 -9.05 -3.39
C SER A 145 -9.45 -9.46 -2.36
N VAL A 146 -9.62 -10.60 -1.69
CA VAL A 146 -8.60 -11.17 -0.79
C VAL A 146 -7.37 -11.62 -1.57
N ALA A 147 -7.52 -12.28 -2.73
CA ALA A 147 -6.39 -12.66 -3.58
C ALA A 147 -5.56 -11.44 -4.02
N GLU A 148 -6.23 -10.36 -4.41
CA GLU A 148 -5.59 -9.07 -4.73
C GLU A 148 -4.86 -8.49 -3.52
N THR A 149 -5.51 -8.48 -2.36
CA THR A 149 -4.94 -7.94 -1.12
C THR A 149 -3.71 -8.71 -0.66
N ILE A 150 -3.72 -10.04 -0.83
CA ILE A 150 -2.54 -10.87 -0.58
C ILE A 150 -1.39 -10.45 -1.49
N ALA A 151 -1.65 -10.31 -2.80
CA ALA A 151 -0.62 -9.94 -3.76
C ALA A 151 -0.07 -8.52 -3.49
N ILE A 152 -0.93 -7.54 -3.23
CA ILE A 152 -0.54 -6.16 -2.94
C ILE A 152 0.25 -6.09 -1.63
N GLY A 153 -0.19 -6.76 -0.57
CA GLY A 153 0.52 -6.72 0.71
C GLY A 153 1.88 -7.41 0.66
N VAL A 154 1.98 -8.56 -0.02
CA VAL A 154 3.29 -9.20 -0.29
C VAL A 154 4.15 -8.31 -1.17
N PHE A 155 3.59 -7.63 -2.16
CA PHE A 155 4.34 -6.71 -3.02
C PHE A 155 4.89 -5.51 -2.26
N ALA A 156 4.06 -4.84 -1.47
CA ALA A 156 4.42 -3.63 -0.74
C ALA A 156 5.37 -3.89 0.43
N SER A 157 5.31 -5.09 1.03
CA SER A 157 6.09 -5.43 2.22
C SER A 157 7.54 -5.89 1.92
N SER A 158 7.96 -5.87 0.65
CA SER A 158 9.28 -6.31 0.14
C SER A 158 9.90 -7.52 0.86
N PRO A 159 9.20 -8.67 0.90
CA PRO A 159 9.66 -9.86 1.60
C PRO A 159 10.79 -10.55 0.83
N LEU A 160 11.39 -11.58 1.43
CA LEU A 160 12.44 -12.35 0.77
C LEU A 160 11.91 -13.04 -0.51
N PRO A 161 12.74 -13.24 -1.54
CA PRO A 161 12.30 -13.93 -2.77
C PRO A 161 11.67 -15.32 -2.53
N THR A 162 12.07 -16.01 -1.47
CA THR A 162 11.49 -17.29 -1.04
C THR A 162 10.03 -17.13 -0.58
N GLU A 163 9.71 -16.05 0.13
CA GLU A 163 8.36 -15.72 0.59
C GLU A 163 7.47 -15.26 -0.56
N VAL A 164 8.02 -14.49 -1.50
CA VAL A 164 7.35 -14.13 -2.76
C VAL A 164 6.95 -15.41 -3.51
N ALA A 165 7.90 -16.31 -3.75
CA ALA A 165 7.64 -17.58 -4.45
C ALA A 165 6.65 -18.48 -3.69
N ALA A 166 6.69 -18.49 -2.35
CA ALA A 166 5.74 -19.24 -1.54
C ALA A 166 4.31 -18.71 -1.70
N ASN A 167 4.12 -17.39 -1.72
CA ASN A 167 2.80 -16.77 -1.92
C ASN A 167 2.31 -16.87 -3.36
N MET A 168 3.20 -16.80 -4.36
CA MET A 168 2.88 -17.16 -5.75
C MET A 168 2.30 -18.57 -5.85
N HIS A 169 2.89 -19.55 -5.16
CA HIS A 169 2.37 -20.91 -5.17
C HIS A 169 1.00 -21.04 -4.49
N LYS A 170 0.72 -20.24 -3.46
CA LYS A 170 -0.60 -20.21 -2.81
C LYS A 170 -1.66 -19.65 -3.77
N LEU A 171 -1.37 -18.55 -4.46
CA LEU A 171 -2.26 -17.97 -5.49
C LEU A 171 -2.48 -18.95 -6.66
N ALA A 172 -1.43 -19.64 -7.11
CA ALA A 172 -1.51 -20.60 -8.20
C ALA A 172 -2.53 -21.73 -7.97
N ARG A 173 -2.82 -22.08 -6.72
CA ARG A 173 -3.83 -23.12 -6.42
C ARG A 173 -5.22 -22.73 -6.89
N HIS A 174 -5.55 -21.44 -6.92
CA HIS A 174 -6.88 -20.96 -7.28
C HIS A 174 -7.10 -20.95 -8.79
N PHE A 175 -6.15 -20.46 -9.58
CA PHE A 175 -6.31 -20.48 -11.04
C PHE A 175 -5.99 -21.83 -11.70
N CYS A 176 -5.38 -22.78 -10.98
CA CYS A 176 -5.21 -24.15 -11.46
C CYS A 176 -6.45 -25.03 -11.25
N GLN A 177 -7.42 -24.59 -10.44
CA GLN A 177 -8.66 -25.34 -10.20
C GLN A 177 -9.67 -25.07 -11.32
N ALA A 178 -10.17 -26.13 -11.95
CA ALA A 178 -11.12 -25.99 -13.06
C ALA A 178 -12.42 -25.29 -12.64
N GLU A 179 -12.97 -25.68 -11.49
CA GLU A 179 -14.25 -25.21 -10.93
C GLU A 179 -14.16 -23.86 -10.19
N GLU A 180 -12.97 -23.26 -10.10
CA GLU A 180 -12.82 -21.98 -9.41
C GLU A 180 -13.53 -20.85 -10.17
N ASN A 181 -14.15 -19.94 -9.42
CA ASN A 181 -14.84 -18.77 -9.98
C ASN A 181 -13.87 -17.90 -10.81
N SER A 182 -14.30 -17.46 -11.99
CA SER A 182 -13.47 -16.67 -12.91
C SER A 182 -12.87 -15.42 -12.26
N ALA A 183 -13.62 -14.68 -11.45
CA ALA A 183 -13.12 -13.48 -10.77
C ALA A 183 -11.97 -13.83 -9.81
N VAL A 184 -12.09 -14.95 -9.07
CA VAL A 184 -11.03 -15.44 -8.17
C VAL A 184 -9.82 -15.89 -8.98
N LYS A 185 -10.01 -16.59 -10.11
CA LYS A 185 -8.92 -16.97 -11.02
C LYS A 185 -8.18 -15.75 -11.55
N VAL A 186 -8.90 -14.74 -12.02
CA VAL A 186 -8.34 -13.49 -12.57
C VAL A 186 -7.51 -12.77 -11.51
N SER A 187 -8.07 -12.54 -10.32
CA SER A 187 -7.34 -11.89 -9.22
C SER A 187 -6.10 -12.68 -8.81
N ALA A 188 -6.18 -14.01 -8.75
CA ALA A 188 -5.03 -14.86 -8.45
C ALA A 188 -3.96 -14.84 -9.55
N LEU A 189 -4.35 -14.81 -10.84
CA LEU A 189 -3.43 -14.71 -11.98
C LEU A 189 -2.71 -13.35 -11.99
N LYS A 190 -3.45 -12.25 -11.83
CA LYS A 190 -2.89 -10.90 -11.75
C LYS A 190 -1.96 -10.77 -10.55
N GLY A 191 -2.38 -11.30 -9.40
CA GLY A 191 -1.56 -11.34 -8.21
C GLY A 191 -0.27 -12.16 -8.41
N TRP A 192 -0.35 -13.31 -9.08
CA TRP A 192 0.83 -14.10 -9.42
C TRP A 192 1.80 -13.33 -10.31
N GLY A 193 1.30 -12.62 -11.33
CA GLY A 193 2.12 -11.78 -12.23
C GLY A 193 2.78 -10.62 -11.52
N LEU A 194 2.05 -9.93 -10.64
CA LEU A 194 2.59 -8.88 -9.80
C LEU A 194 3.78 -9.40 -8.97
N LEU A 195 3.61 -10.54 -8.30
CA LEU A 195 4.68 -11.14 -7.51
C LEU A 195 5.83 -11.68 -8.36
N ALA A 196 5.55 -12.20 -9.55
CA ALA A 196 6.59 -12.62 -10.50
C ALA A 196 7.51 -11.45 -10.89
N SER A 197 6.98 -10.23 -10.99
CA SER A 197 7.75 -9.03 -11.31
C SER A 197 8.81 -8.67 -10.24
N LEU A 198 8.65 -9.16 -9.01
CA LEU A 198 9.62 -8.96 -7.93
C LEU A 198 10.78 -9.97 -7.95
N LEU A 199 10.62 -11.10 -8.65
CA LEU A 199 11.65 -12.13 -8.68
C LEU A 199 12.72 -11.80 -9.72
N PRO A 200 14.02 -11.97 -9.39
CA PRO A 200 15.06 -11.91 -10.40
C PRO A 200 14.89 -13.08 -11.39
N ALA A 201 15.27 -12.86 -12.65
CA ALA A 201 15.00 -13.79 -13.74
C ALA A 201 15.49 -15.23 -13.47
N ASN A 202 16.64 -15.39 -12.80
CA ASN A 202 17.17 -16.72 -12.45
C ASN A 202 16.29 -17.48 -11.45
N LEU A 203 15.57 -16.79 -10.57
CA LEU A 203 14.63 -17.42 -9.64
C LEU A 203 13.27 -17.66 -10.30
N LEU A 204 12.81 -16.73 -11.13
CA LEU A 204 11.55 -16.85 -11.86
C LEU A 204 11.57 -18.00 -12.90
N LEU A 205 12.72 -18.24 -13.54
CA LEU A 205 12.88 -19.26 -14.59
C LEU A 205 13.30 -20.64 -14.05
N THR A 206 13.14 -20.88 -12.75
CA THR A 206 13.35 -22.21 -12.18
C THR A 206 12.38 -23.24 -12.78
N PRO A 207 12.74 -24.53 -12.90
CA PRO A 207 11.86 -25.56 -13.48
C PRO A 207 10.47 -25.61 -12.84
N LYS A 208 10.40 -25.38 -11.52
CA LYS A 208 9.15 -25.35 -10.76
C LYS A 208 8.21 -24.23 -11.22
N LEU A 209 8.72 -23.01 -11.44
CA LEU A 209 7.90 -21.89 -11.89
C LEU A 209 7.66 -21.92 -13.40
N MET A 210 8.63 -22.41 -14.18
CA MET A 210 8.47 -22.64 -15.63
C MET A 210 7.36 -23.66 -15.95
N ALA A 211 7.08 -24.61 -15.05
CA ALA A 211 5.96 -25.53 -15.21
C ALA A 211 4.60 -24.80 -15.34
N MET A 212 4.46 -23.59 -14.76
CA MET A 212 3.25 -22.77 -14.87
C MET A 212 2.94 -22.33 -16.31
N MET A 213 3.95 -22.33 -17.19
CA MET A 213 3.78 -21.99 -18.61
C MET A 213 2.74 -22.89 -19.30
N GLN A 214 2.67 -24.17 -18.91
CA GLN A 214 1.65 -25.07 -19.48
C GLN A 214 0.26 -24.71 -18.97
N THR A 215 0.12 -24.40 -17.69
CA THR A 215 -1.14 -23.91 -17.12
C THR A 215 -1.62 -22.65 -17.82
N PHE A 216 -0.75 -21.65 -18.02
CA PHE A 216 -1.13 -20.41 -18.69
C PHE A 216 -1.59 -20.66 -20.13
N LYS A 217 -0.92 -21.54 -20.88
CA LYS A 217 -1.34 -21.92 -22.24
C LYS A 217 -2.71 -22.59 -22.27
N LEU A 218 -3.02 -23.43 -21.28
CA LEU A 218 -4.35 -24.02 -21.16
C LEU A 218 -5.41 -22.95 -20.88
N LEU A 219 -5.12 -22.00 -19.99
CA LEU A 219 -6.02 -20.91 -19.62
C LEU A 219 -6.28 -19.91 -20.77
N LEU A 220 -5.45 -19.86 -21.82
CA LEU A 220 -5.76 -19.12 -23.04
C LEU A 220 -7.03 -19.63 -23.76
N ASN A 221 -7.46 -20.85 -23.44
CA ASN A 221 -8.68 -21.47 -23.97
C ASN A 221 -9.86 -21.44 -22.99
N ASP A 222 -9.77 -20.68 -21.88
CA ASP A 222 -10.89 -20.54 -20.93
C ASP A 222 -12.14 -19.94 -21.60
N GLN A 223 -13.30 -19.97 -20.97
CA GLN A 223 -14.49 -19.29 -21.52
C GLN A 223 -14.46 -17.80 -21.21
N ASP A 224 -13.87 -17.43 -20.07
CA ASP A 224 -13.79 -16.05 -19.60
C ASP A 224 -12.63 -15.31 -20.29
N LEU A 225 -12.93 -14.14 -20.86
CA LEU A 225 -11.94 -13.31 -21.55
C LEU A 225 -10.88 -12.75 -20.60
N ASP A 226 -11.27 -12.35 -19.39
CA ASP A 226 -10.34 -11.76 -18.43
C ASP A 226 -9.35 -12.80 -17.91
N VAL A 227 -9.77 -14.06 -17.79
CA VAL A 227 -8.87 -15.18 -17.48
C VAL A 227 -7.81 -15.35 -18.58
N LYS A 228 -8.21 -15.29 -19.86
CA LYS A 228 -7.28 -15.36 -20.99
C LYS A 228 -6.27 -14.22 -20.98
N ILE A 229 -6.75 -13.00 -20.76
CA ILE A 229 -5.90 -11.80 -20.73
C ILE A 229 -4.87 -11.94 -19.61
N ALA A 230 -5.32 -12.25 -18.38
CA ALA A 230 -4.41 -12.39 -17.24
C ALA A 230 -3.40 -13.55 -17.43
N ALA A 231 -3.79 -14.65 -18.09
CA ALA A 231 -2.86 -15.72 -18.44
C ALA A 231 -1.84 -15.27 -19.50
N ALA A 232 -2.26 -14.52 -20.52
CA ALA A 232 -1.38 -13.99 -21.55
C ALA A 232 -0.35 -12.98 -20.99
N GLU A 233 -0.76 -12.12 -20.06
CA GLU A 233 0.15 -11.21 -19.34
C GLU A 233 1.24 -12.00 -18.59
N ASN A 234 0.87 -13.07 -17.90
CA ASN A 234 1.84 -13.92 -17.20
C ASN A 234 2.80 -14.65 -18.15
N ILE A 235 2.34 -15.06 -19.34
CA ILE A 235 3.21 -15.60 -20.38
C ILE A 235 4.22 -14.53 -20.83
N ALA A 236 3.76 -13.30 -21.05
CA ALA A 236 4.62 -12.19 -21.45
C ALA A 236 5.72 -11.90 -20.41
N ILE A 237 5.38 -11.88 -19.11
CA ILE A 237 6.35 -11.71 -18.01
C ILE A 237 7.45 -12.79 -18.06
N MET A 238 7.07 -14.06 -18.29
CA MET A 238 8.02 -15.16 -18.34
C MET A 238 8.95 -15.06 -19.57
N TYR A 239 8.43 -14.65 -20.73
CA TYR A 239 9.26 -14.41 -21.91
C TYR A 239 10.21 -13.24 -21.71
N GLU A 240 9.74 -12.14 -21.11
CA GLU A 240 10.54 -10.97 -20.81
C GLU A 240 11.68 -11.32 -19.84
N ALA A 241 11.41 -12.11 -18.81
CA ALA A 241 12.42 -12.60 -17.87
C ALA A 241 13.51 -13.42 -18.57
N ARG A 242 13.11 -14.32 -19.49
CA ARG A 242 14.04 -15.12 -20.29
C ARG A 242 14.92 -14.24 -21.18
N TRP A 243 14.30 -13.30 -21.90
CA TRP A 243 15.02 -12.36 -22.75
C TRP A 243 16.05 -11.54 -21.95
N ARG A 244 15.68 -11.03 -20.77
CA ARG A 244 16.59 -10.32 -19.87
C ARG A 244 17.74 -11.19 -19.36
N GLN A 245 17.55 -12.50 -19.21
CA GLN A 245 18.61 -13.40 -18.79
C GLN A 245 19.60 -13.64 -19.93
N GLU A 246 19.11 -13.91 -21.13
CA GLU A 246 19.92 -14.12 -22.33
C GLU A 246 20.75 -12.87 -22.70
N ASP A 247 20.16 -11.68 -22.60
CA ASP A 247 20.86 -10.41 -22.84
C ASP A 247 21.99 -10.17 -21.83
N ARG A 248 21.77 -10.47 -20.54
CA ARG A 248 22.84 -10.38 -19.52
C ARG A 248 23.98 -11.35 -19.80
N SER A 249 23.67 -12.60 -20.16
CA SER A 249 24.69 -13.59 -20.50
C SER A 249 25.56 -13.15 -21.68
N LYS A 250 24.98 -12.48 -22.69
CA LYS A 250 25.73 -11.93 -23.84
C LYS A 250 26.63 -10.75 -23.50
N ARG A 251 26.31 -9.99 -22.44
CA ARG A 251 27.12 -8.84 -22.00
C ARG A 251 28.24 -9.21 -21.03
N SER A 252 28.19 -10.40 -20.45
CA SER A 252 29.17 -10.89 -19.46
C SER A 252 30.21 -11.86 -20.03
N GLY A 253 30.10 -12.24 -21.30
CA GLY A 253 31.09 -13.04 -22.03
C GLY A 253 31.78 -12.18 -23.08
#